data_AF-A0A6N6T3H6-F1
#
_entry.id   AF-A0A6N6T3H6-F1
#
_cell.length_a   1.000
_cell.length_b   1.000
_cell.length_c   1.000
_cell.angle_alpha   90.00
_cell.angle_beta   90.00
_cell.angle_gamma   90.00
#
_symmetry.space_group_name_H-M   'P 1'
#
loop_
_entity.id
_entity.type
_entity.pdbx_description
1 polymer ?
#
loop_
_entity_poly.entity_id
_entity_poly.type
_entity_poly.pdbx_seq_one_letter_code
_entity_poly.pdbx_strand_id
1 'polypeptide(L)'
;MTRPVKRSFTIAGHRTSISLEAPFWEALRTVAAEERMPMSQLIARIDTARGQGGLSSAVRVWVLQHYQERARRSATDANAG
;
A
#
# COMPACT_ATOMS: atom_id res chain seq x y z
N MET A 1 -17.94 -2.03 -10.14
CA MET A 1 -16.72 -1.63 -9.38
C MET A 1 -17.08 -1.55 -7.89
N THR A 2 -16.26 -2.11 -7.00
CA THR A 2 -16.53 -2.13 -5.56
C THR A 2 -16.39 -0.74 -4.95
N ARG A 3 -17.34 -0.33 -4.10
CA ARG A 3 -17.30 0.98 -3.42
C ARG A 3 -16.10 1.08 -2.47
N PRO A 4 -15.37 2.21 -2.44
CA PRO A 4 -14.28 2.41 -1.49
C PRO A 4 -14.77 2.34 -0.04
N VAL A 5 -14.02 1.61 0.80
CA VAL A 5 -14.21 1.49 2.24
C VAL A 5 -13.29 2.47 2.95
N LYS A 6 -13.88 3.32 3.81
CA LYS A 6 -13.14 4.31 4.61
C LYS A 6 -12.58 3.68 5.87
N ARG A 7 -11.32 3.97 6.18
CA ARG A 7 -10.66 3.63 7.45
C ARG A 7 -9.89 4.83 7.98
N SER A 8 -9.80 4.96 9.30
CA SER A 8 -9.04 6.02 9.99
C SER A 8 -7.82 5.43 10.67
N PHE A 9 -6.70 6.14 10.60
CA PHE A 9 -5.44 5.80 11.25
C PHE A 9 -4.90 7.02 11.98
N THR A 10 -4.16 6.80 13.06
CA THR A 10 -3.36 7.86 13.69
C THR A 10 -1.96 7.78 13.09
N ILE A 11 -1.55 8.81 12.36
CA ILE A 11 -0.25 8.94 11.70
C ILE A 11 0.38 10.25 12.19
N ALA A 12 1.59 10.18 12.74
CA ALA A 12 2.31 11.34 13.30
C ALA A 12 1.47 12.19 14.28
N GLY A 13 0.63 11.55 15.10
CA GLY A 13 -0.27 12.24 16.04
C GLY A 13 -1.54 12.82 15.43
N HIS A 14 -1.68 12.79 14.09
CA HIS A 14 -2.87 13.26 13.38
C HIS A 14 -3.74 12.09 12.94
N ARG A 15 -5.06 12.25 13.10
CA ARG A 15 -6.03 11.26 12.59
C ARG A 15 -6.24 11.48 11.10
N THR A 16 -5.77 10.54 10.29
CA THR A 16 -5.90 10.54 8.84
C THR A 16 -6.89 9.48 8.40
N SER A 17 -7.85 9.85 7.55
CA SER A 17 -8.80 8.90 6.96
C SER A 17 -8.52 8.70 5.49
N ILE A 18 -8.55 7.45 5.03
CA ILE A 18 -8.44 7.10 3.61
C ILE A 18 -9.54 6.15 3.18
N SER A 19 -9.92 6.25 1.91
CA SER A 19 -10.98 5.42 1.30
C SER A 19 -10.41 4.65 0.11
N LEU A 20 -10.40 3.32 0.23
CA LEU A 20 -9.84 2.41 -0.77
C LEU A 20 -10.81 1.27 -1.08
N GLU A 21 -10.75 0.76 -2.30
CA GLU A 21 -11.47 -0.45 -2.72
C GLU A 21 -10.96 -1.67 -1.93
N ALA A 22 -11.83 -2.67 -1.71
CA ALA A 22 -11.49 -3.86 -0.92
C ALA A 22 -10.19 -4.57 -1.37
N PRO A 23 -9.91 -4.73 -2.69
CA PRO A 23 -8.66 -5.36 -3.14
C PRO A 23 -7.40 -4.63 -2.68
N PHE A 24 -7.42 -3.29 -2.60
CA PHE A 24 -6.28 -2.53 -2.08
C PHE A 24 -6.09 -2.75 -0.58
N TRP A 25 -7.19 -2.86 0.18
CA TRP A 25 -7.10 -3.19 1.60
C TRP A 25 -6.55 -4.59 1.85
N GLU A 26 -6.89 -5.56 0.99
CA GLU A 26 -6.37 -6.92 1.04
C GLU A 26 -4.88 -6.95 0.70
N ALA A 27 -4.49 -6.32 -0.41
CA ALA A 27 -3.10 -6.16 -0.80
C ALA A 27 -2.24 -5.56 0.33
N LEU A 28 -2.70 -4.48 0.97
CA LEU A 28 -2.00 -3.88 2.11
C LEU A 28 -1.87 -4.84 3.30
N ARG A 29 -2.90 -5.66 3.58
CA ARG A 29 -2.80 -6.68 4.65
C ARG A 29 -1.75 -7.73 4.32
N THR A 30 -1.75 -8.21 3.09
CA THR A 30 -0.78 -9.21 2.63
C THR A 30 0.64 -8.68 2.76
N VAL A 31 0.91 -7.50 2.20
CA VAL A 31 2.28 -6.93 2.25
C VAL A 31 2.70 -6.59 3.67
N ALA A 32 1.81 -6.04 4.49
CA ALA A 32 2.08 -5.79 5.91
C ALA A 32 2.45 -7.09 6.67
N ALA A 33 1.75 -8.20 6.39
CA ALA A 33 2.06 -9.49 6.98
C ALA A 33 3.41 -10.06 6.49
N GLU A 34 3.69 -9.97 5.18
CA GLU A 34 4.95 -10.39 4.58
C GLU A 34 6.15 -9.60 5.15
N GLU A 35 6.00 -8.28 5.33
CA GLU A 35 7.02 -7.41 5.91
C GLU A 35 7.03 -7.44 7.47
N ARG A 36 6.16 -8.23 8.10
CA ARG A 36 5.97 -8.30 9.56
C ARG A 36 5.80 -6.92 10.21
N MET A 37 5.05 -6.05 9.53
CA MET A 37 4.85 -4.65 9.89
C MET A 37 3.36 -4.36 10.15
N PRO A 38 3.01 -3.54 11.16
CA PRO A 38 1.63 -3.07 11.32
C PRO A 38 1.15 -2.26 10.12
N MET A 39 -0.12 -2.42 9.75
CA MET A 39 -0.72 -1.66 8.63
C MET A 39 -0.61 -0.14 8.82
N SER A 40 -0.73 0.36 10.04
CA SER A 40 -0.55 1.79 10.36
C SER A 40 0.86 2.28 10.00
N GLN A 41 1.89 1.47 10.25
CA GLN A 41 3.27 1.81 9.93
C GLN A 41 3.52 1.78 8.43
N LEU A 42 2.96 0.79 7.70
CA LEU A 42 3.03 0.76 6.24
C LEU A 42 2.37 2.00 5.62
N ILE A 43 1.16 2.35 6.08
CA ILE A 43 0.45 3.55 5.61
C ILE A 43 1.23 4.82 5.97
N ALA A 44 1.83 4.91 7.16
CA ALA A 44 2.67 6.04 7.55
C ALA A 44 3.90 6.19 6.63
N ARG A 45 4.56 5.08 6.28
CA ARG A 45 5.68 5.09 5.32
C ARG A 45 5.25 5.62 3.95
N ILE A 46 4.07 5.22 3.46
CA ILE A 46 3.52 5.74 2.22
C ILE A 46 3.17 7.24 2.35
N ASP A 47 2.59 7.64 3.48
CA ASP A 47 2.25 9.04 3.78
C ASP A 47 3.48 9.95 3.79
N THR A 48 4.62 9.48 4.30
CA THR A 48 5.88 10.23 4.25
C THR A 48 6.47 10.33 2.85
N ALA A 49 6.20 9.35 1.98
CA ALA A 49 6.80 9.28 0.64
C ALA A 49 5.96 9.93 -0.47
N ARG A 50 4.67 10.24 -0.23
CA ARG A 50 3.72 10.63 -1.28
C ARG A 50 3.89 12.04 -1.86
N GLY A 51 4.76 12.87 -1.29
CA GLY A 51 4.87 14.29 -1.65
C GLY A 51 3.53 15.03 -1.47
N GLN A 52 3.14 15.81 -2.48
CA GLN A 52 1.93 16.66 -2.42
C GLN A 52 0.62 15.93 -2.79
N GLY A 53 0.67 14.66 -3.22
CA GLY A 53 -0.52 13.90 -3.63
C GLY A 53 -1.33 13.37 -2.46
N GLY A 54 -2.64 13.15 -2.60
CA GLY A 54 -3.49 12.62 -1.53
C GLY A 54 -3.14 11.19 -1.10
N LEU A 55 -3.28 10.87 0.20
CA LEU A 55 -2.87 9.55 0.72
C LEU A 55 -3.63 8.38 0.07
N SER A 56 -4.91 8.54 -0.24
CA SER A 56 -5.68 7.45 -0.88
C SER A 56 -5.18 7.14 -2.30
N SER A 57 -4.77 8.14 -3.09
CA SER A 57 -4.20 7.89 -4.42
C SER A 57 -2.77 7.36 -4.31
N ALA A 58 -1.98 7.90 -3.38
CA ALA A 58 -0.62 7.43 -3.11
C ALA A 58 -0.58 5.95 -2.74
N VAL A 59 -1.50 5.50 -1.88
CA VAL A 59 -1.59 4.09 -1.49
C VAL A 59 -1.93 3.18 -2.67
N ARG A 60 -2.86 3.58 -3.55
CA ARG A 60 -3.19 2.79 -4.76
C ARG A 60 -1.99 2.64 -5.69
N VAL A 61 -1.28 3.75 -5.95
CA VAL A 61 -0.08 3.75 -6.80
C VAL A 61 1.03 2.91 -6.17
N TRP A 62 1.24 3.04 -4.86
CA TRP A 62 2.25 2.26 -4.14
C TRP A 62 1.99 0.75 -4.24
N VAL A 63 0.73 0.31 -4.04
CA VAL A 63 0.35 -1.11 -4.17
C VAL A 63 0.64 -1.61 -5.59
N LEU A 64 0.24 -0.85 -6.62
CA LEU A 64 0.50 -1.20 -8.01
C LEU A 64 2.01 -1.37 -8.26
N GLN A 65 2.83 -0.41 -7.83
CA GLN A 65 4.28 -0.44 -8.00
C GLN A 65 4.91 -1.62 -7.25
N HIS A 66 4.47 -1.92 -6.02
CA HIS A 66 4.97 -3.05 -5.24
C HIS A 66 4.81 -4.37 -6.00
N TYR A 67 3.63 -4.64 -6.55
CA TYR A 67 3.36 -5.89 -7.26
C TYR A 67 3.99 -5.93 -8.66
N GLN A 68 4.05 -4.80 -9.38
CA GLN A 68 4.80 -4.73 -10.64
C GLN A 68 6.27 -5.06 -10.44
N GLU A 69 6.88 -4.51 -9.39
CA GLU A 69 8.27 -4.75 -9.08
C GLU A 69 8.52 -6.20 -8.62
N ARG A 70 7.61 -6.78 -7.83
CA ARG A 70 7.67 -8.20 -7.49
C ARG A 70 7.58 -9.10 -8.73
N ALA A 71 6.67 -8.79 -9.66
CA ALA A 71 6.54 -9.53 -10.90
C ALA A 71 7.80 -9.43 -11.78
N ARG A 72 8.42 -8.24 -11.86
CA ARG A 72 9.70 -8.06 -12.57
C ARG A 72 10.81 -8.93 -11.98
N ARG A 73 10.98 -8.92 -10.64
CA ARG A 73 11.99 -9.76 -9.98
C ARG A 73 11.80 -11.24 -10.27
N SER A 74 10.57 -11.74 -10.16
CA SER A 74 10.26 -13.14 -10.48
C SER A 74 10.54 -13.49 -11.95
N ALA A 75 10.35 -12.57 -12.89
CA ALA A 75 10.68 -12.78 -14.30
C ALA A 75 12.20 -12.79 -14.56
N THR A 76 12.97 -11.98 -13.83
CA THR A 76 14.44 -11.98 -13.92
C THR A 76 15.03 -13.28 -13.35
N ASP A 77 14.53 -13.74 -12.20
CA ASP A 77 14.98 -14.99 -11.58
C ASP A 77 14.67 -16.22 -12.45
N ALA A 78 13.52 -16.23 -13.13
CA ALA A 78 13.11 -17.30 -14.02
C ALA A 78 13.92 -17.39 -15.34
N ASN A 79 14.60 -16.31 -15.73
CA ASN A 79 15.42 -16.25 -16.95
C ASN A 79 16.91 -16.51 -16.66
N ALA A 80 17.29 -16.70 -15.40
CA ALA A 80 18.66 -16.93 -14.94
C ALA A 80 18.97 -18.40 -14.62
N GLY A 81 18.03 -19.32 -14.85
CA GLY A 81 18.18 -20.78 -14.72
C GLY A 81 17.80 -21.51 -15.99
#